data_AF-A0A7C3JC22-F1
#
_entry.id   AF-A0A7C3JC22-F1
#
_cell.length_a   1.000
_cell.length_b   1.000
_cell.length_c   1.000
_cell.angle_alpha   90.00
_cell.angle_beta   90.00
_cell.angle_gamma   90.00
#
_symmetry.space_group_name_H-M   'P 1'
#
loop_
_entity.id
_entity.type
_entity.pdbx_description
1 polymer ?
#
loop_
_entity_poly.entity_id
_entity_poly.type
_entity_poly.pdbx_seq_one_letter_code
_entity_poly.pdbx_strand_id
1 'polypeptide(L)'
;MKSPSAIFNMTIACSAGLVTLLGYFIPPLAGIRDVLLQWAVILAGFALLVGIINLLSAHFRKLSKAKKGGFYSLVLILSFVGSLIVFGVSGPDGSWSLLLFNSVQVSVESTLLALLTVVLAYAAIRLFHKEVTRATVLFMLTFLIVLVSSAPLFGLSNTPLLSELREWLSSVPIVAGARGILIGVALGVLAAGLRILMGVDRPYGR
;
A
#
# COMPACT_ATOMS: atom_id res chain seq x y z
N MET A 1 -28.19 9.64 24.41
CA MET A 1 -28.38 8.26 24.94
C MET A 1 -27.81 7.30 23.92
N LYS A 2 -26.94 6.36 24.34
CA LYS A 2 -26.28 5.41 23.42
C LYS A 2 -27.34 4.48 22.82
N SER A 3 -27.30 4.21 21.51
CA SER A 3 -28.18 3.18 20.94
C SER A 3 -27.73 1.80 21.44
N PRO A 4 -28.64 0.97 21.99
CA PRO A 4 -28.28 -0.35 22.50
C PRO A 4 -27.66 -1.27 21.43
N SER A 5 -27.97 -1.04 20.15
CA SER A 5 -27.39 -1.75 19.01
C SER A 5 -25.89 -1.49 18.80
N ALA A 6 -25.41 -0.26 19.05
CA ALA A 6 -24.00 0.08 18.88
C ALA A 6 -23.10 -0.63 19.90
N ILE A 7 -23.57 -0.78 21.13
CA ILE A 7 -22.84 -1.48 22.19
C ILE A 7 -22.77 -2.98 21.88
N PHE A 8 -23.89 -3.55 21.41
CA PHE A 8 -23.95 -4.96 21.05
C PHE A 8 -22.97 -5.33 19.92
N ASN A 9 -22.97 -4.57 18.81
CA ASN A 9 -22.07 -4.80 17.67
C ASN A 9 -20.60 -4.69 18.07
N MET A 10 -20.30 -3.73 18.96
CA MET A 10 -18.95 -3.53 19.48
C MET A 10 -18.47 -4.72 20.32
N THR A 11 -19.32 -5.23 21.22
CA THR A 11 -18.98 -6.40 22.04
C THR A 11 -18.68 -7.61 21.17
N ILE A 12 -19.45 -7.83 20.10
CA ILE A 12 -19.22 -8.92 19.13
C ILE A 12 -17.88 -8.73 18.41
N ALA A 13 -17.60 -7.52 17.92
CA ALA A 13 -16.35 -7.23 17.21
C ALA A 13 -15.12 -7.43 18.14
N CYS A 14 -15.20 -6.94 19.37
CA CYS A 14 -14.12 -7.09 20.35
C CYS A 14 -13.91 -8.55 20.75
N SER A 15 -14.99 -9.31 21.00
CA SER A 15 -14.88 -10.72 21.39
C SER A 15 -14.34 -11.58 20.24
N ALA A 16 -14.85 -11.39 19.01
CA ALA A 16 -14.35 -12.10 17.83
C ALA A 16 -12.87 -11.82 17.57
N GLY A 17 -12.45 -10.54 17.66
CA GLY A 17 -11.05 -10.18 17.50
C GLY A 17 -10.16 -10.72 18.62
N LEU A 18 -10.63 -10.69 19.88
CA LEU A 18 -9.89 -11.25 21.03
C LEU A 18 -9.72 -12.77 20.90
N VAL A 19 -10.79 -13.50 20.54
CA VAL A 19 -10.74 -14.95 20.32
C VAL A 19 -9.79 -15.29 19.17
N THR A 20 -9.83 -14.52 18.08
CA THR A 20 -8.91 -14.69 16.95
C THR A 20 -7.46 -14.49 17.37
N LEU A 21 -7.17 -13.46 18.16
CA LEU A 21 -5.83 -13.18 18.67
C LEU A 21 -5.34 -14.29 19.62
N LEU A 22 -6.17 -14.70 20.59
CA LEU A 22 -5.85 -15.77 21.52
C LEU A 22 -5.65 -17.12 20.80
N GLY A 23 -6.35 -17.34 19.69
CA GLY A 23 -6.18 -18.52 18.85
C GLY A 23 -4.77 -18.69 18.27
N TYR A 24 -3.94 -17.65 18.21
CA TYR A 24 -2.52 -17.79 17.85
C TYR A 24 -1.65 -18.35 18.99
N PHE A 25 -2.06 -18.16 20.24
CA PHE A 25 -1.28 -18.55 21.42
C PHE A 25 -1.81 -19.82 22.11
N ILE A 26 -3.10 -20.13 21.95
CA ILE A 26 -3.79 -21.21 22.65
C ILE A 26 -4.23 -22.28 21.63
N PRO A 27 -3.57 -23.46 21.56
CA PRO A 27 -3.85 -24.47 20.53
C PRO A 27 -5.32 -24.92 20.44
N PRO A 28 -6.07 -25.11 21.55
CA PRO A 28 -7.49 -25.43 21.49
C PRO A 28 -8.37 -24.39 20.75
N LEU A 29 -7.94 -23.12 20.68
CA LEU A 29 -8.68 -22.06 20.00
C LEU A 29 -8.32 -21.92 18.51
N ALA A 30 -7.33 -22.66 18.02
CA ALA A 30 -6.85 -22.55 16.64
C ALA A 30 -7.96 -22.83 15.61
N GLY A 31 -8.78 -23.86 15.84
CA GLY A 31 -9.90 -24.18 14.93
C GLY A 31 -10.95 -23.07 14.87
N ILE A 32 -11.26 -22.42 16.01
CA ILE A 32 -12.20 -21.30 16.05
C ILE A 32 -11.62 -20.09 15.33
N ARG A 33 -10.32 -19.78 15.55
CA ARG A 33 -9.61 -18.73 14.82
C ARG A 33 -9.69 -18.96 13.31
N ASP A 34 -9.45 -20.18 12.84
CA ASP A 34 -9.43 -20.48 11.41
C ASP A 34 -10.82 -20.28 10.78
N VAL A 35 -11.89 -20.68 11.46
CA VAL A 35 -13.29 -20.41 11.04
C VAL A 35 -13.58 -18.91 11.00
N LEU A 36 -13.19 -18.16 12.04
CA LEU A 36 -13.40 -16.70 12.10
C LEU A 36 -12.62 -15.97 11.00
N LEU A 37 -11.37 -16.38 10.74
CA LEU A 37 -10.56 -15.83 9.65
C LEU A 37 -11.16 -16.17 8.29
N GLN A 38 -11.69 -17.39 8.09
CA GLN A 38 -12.36 -17.76 6.86
C GLN A 38 -13.60 -16.89 6.62
N TRP A 39 -14.43 -16.66 7.64
CA TRP A 39 -15.56 -15.73 7.54
C TRP A 39 -15.10 -14.30 7.25
N ALA A 40 -14.04 -13.84 7.91
CA ALA A 40 -13.48 -12.51 7.67
C ALA A 40 -13.01 -12.34 6.21
N VAL A 41 -12.34 -13.36 5.63
CA VAL A 41 -11.92 -13.36 4.23
C VAL A 41 -13.11 -13.35 3.27
N ILE A 42 -14.15 -14.16 3.55
CA ILE A 42 -15.38 -14.17 2.75
C ILE A 42 -16.05 -12.78 2.78
N LEU A 43 -16.21 -12.21 3.99
CA LEU A 43 -16.80 -10.88 4.17
C LEU A 43 -15.96 -9.79 3.50
N ALA A 44 -14.63 -9.87 3.56
CA ALA A 44 -13.73 -8.95 2.87
C ALA A 44 -13.90 -9.03 1.35
N GLY A 45 -14.08 -10.23 0.80
CA GLY A 45 -14.40 -10.44 -0.63
C GLY A 45 -15.72 -9.76 -1.02
N PHE A 46 -16.78 -9.96 -0.24
CA PHE A 46 -18.06 -9.26 -0.47
C PHE A 46 -17.94 -7.75 -0.29
N ALA A 47 -17.20 -7.27 0.71
CA ALA A 47 -16.98 -5.85 0.93
C ALA A 47 -16.25 -5.20 -0.24
N LEU A 48 -15.28 -5.90 -0.85
CA LEU A 48 -14.60 -5.47 -2.07
C LEU A 48 -15.60 -5.33 -3.22
N LEU A 49 -16.48 -6.31 -3.44
CA LEU A 49 -17.53 -6.24 -4.47
C LEU A 49 -18.46 -5.04 -4.24
N VAL A 50 -18.94 -4.85 -3.01
CA VAL A 50 -19.75 -3.68 -2.63
C VAL A 50 -18.99 -2.38 -2.90
N GLY A 51 -17.68 -2.34 -2.61
CA GLY A 51 -16.81 -1.21 -2.91
C GLY A 51 -16.73 -0.89 -4.40
N ILE A 52 -16.53 -1.91 -5.25
CA ILE A 52 -16.53 -1.77 -6.72
C ILE A 52 -17.89 -1.27 -7.21
N ILE A 53 -18.99 -1.89 -6.76
CA ILE A 53 -20.35 -1.50 -7.14
C ILE A 53 -20.63 -0.05 -6.73
N ASN A 54 -20.21 0.36 -5.53
CA ASN A 54 -20.38 1.72 -5.05
C ASN A 54 -19.58 2.72 -5.89
N LEU A 55 -18.33 2.40 -6.22
CA LEU A 55 -17.49 3.22 -7.09
C LEU A 55 -18.15 3.40 -8.47
N LEU A 56 -18.51 2.30 -9.13
CA LEU A 56 -19.15 2.33 -10.44
C LEU A 56 -20.49 3.07 -10.40
N SER A 57 -21.32 2.83 -9.38
CA SER A 57 -22.61 3.51 -9.21
C SER A 57 -22.45 5.02 -9.02
N ALA A 58 -21.44 5.45 -8.24
CA ALA A 58 -21.15 6.85 -8.03
C ALA A 58 -20.73 7.55 -9.34
N HIS A 59 -19.85 6.91 -10.12
CA HIS A 59 -19.38 7.42 -11.39
C HIS A 59 -20.45 7.37 -12.50
N PHE A 60 -21.25 6.31 -12.54
CA PHE A 60 -22.36 6.18 -13.47
C PHE A 60 -23.41 7.27 -13.22
N ARG A 61 -23.83 7.47 -11.96
CA ARG A 61 -24.76 8.54 -11.59
C ARG A 61 -24.19 9.93 -11.88
N LYS A 62 -22.88 10.12 -11.76
CA LYS A 62 -22.20 11.39 -12.11
C LYS A 62 -22.27 11.63 -13.62
N LEU A 63 -22.11 10.59 -14.43
CA LEU A 63 -22.24 10.62 -15.88
C LEU A 63 -23.69 10.87 -16.33
N SER A 64 -24.66 10.13 -15.79
CA SER A 64 -26.09 10.28 -16.15
C SER A 64 -26.65 11.66 -15.80
N LYS A 65 -26.14 12.29 -14.74
CA LYS A 65 -26.56 13.65 -14.32
C LYS A 65 -25.72 14.77 -14.96
N ALA A 66 -24.89 14.45 -15.97
CA ALA A 66 -24.00 15.38 -16.67
C ALA A 66 -23.21 16.33 -15.73
N LYS A 67 -22.78 15.83 -14.57
CA LYS A 67 -22.09 16.66 -13.57
C LYS A 67 -20.67 16.99 -14.03
N LYS A 68 -20.12 18.12 -13.56
CA LYS A 68 -18.74 18.54 -13.82
C LYS A 68 -17.75 17.39 -13.55
N GLY A 69 -16.92 17.07 -14.54
CA GLY A 69 -16.01 15.92 -14.50
C GLY A 69 -16.64 14.56 -14.89
N GLY A 70 -17.71 14.57 -15.69
CA GLY A 70 -18.33 13.37 -16.27
C GLY A 70 -17.39 12.60 -17.20
N PHE A 71 -16.56 13.31 -17.99
CA PHE A 71 -15.57 12.69 -18.87
C PHE A 71 -14.60 11.75 -18.12
N TYR A 72 -14.02 12.19 -17.00
CA TYR A 72 -13.17 11.33 -16.18
C TYR A 72 -13.90 10.11 -15.60
N SER A 73 -15.20 10.24 -15.36
CA SER A 73 -16.02 9.11 -14.89
C SER A 73 -16.26 8.09 -16.01
N LEU A 74 -16.43 8.57 -17.25
CA LEU A 74 -16.51 7.73 -18.44
C LEU A 74 -15.20 7.00 -18.70
N VAL A 75 -14.06 7.69 -18.61
CA VAL A 75 -12.72 7.07 -18.73
C VAL A 75 -12.56 5.97 -17.67
N LEU A 76 -12.88 6.24 -16.40
CA LEU A 76 -12.79 5.24 -15.34
C LEU A 76 -13.62 3.99 -15.63
N ILE A 77 -14.88 4.15 -16.04
CA ILE A 77 -15.78 3.02 -16.33
C ILE A 77 -15.26 2.22 -17.52
N LEU A 78 -14.84 2.88 -18.60
CA LEU A 78 -14.29 2.21 -19.78
C LEU A 78 -12.97 1.47 -19.46
N SER A 79 -12.07 2.09 -18.70
CA SER A 79 -10.82 1.46 -18.26
C SER A 79 -11.08 0.27 -17.35
N PHE A 80 -12.06 0.36 -16.44
CA PHE A 80 -12.46 -0.75 -15.58
C PHE A 80 -12.97 -1.94 -16.41
N VAL A 81 -13.94 -1.71 -17.30
CA VAL A 81 -14.49 -2.77 -18.17
C VAL A 81 -13.42 -3.33 -19.10
N GLY A 82 -12.59 -2.46 -19.70
CA GLY A 82 -11.47 -2.87 -20.55
C GLY A 82 -10.48 -3.77 -19.83
N SER A 83 -10.11 -3.42 -18.59
CA SER A 83 -9.24 -4.26 -17.76
C SER A 83 -9.87 -5.62 -17.46
N LEU A 84 -11.15 -5.68 -17.08
CA LEU A 84 -11.83 -6.95 -16.84
C LEU A 84 -11.86 -7.86 -18.08
N ILE A 85 -12.09 -7.29 -19.26
CA ILE A 85 -12.07 -8.05 -20.51
C ILE A 85 -10.67 -8.59 -20.78
N VAL A 86 -9.64 -7.75 -20.66
CA VAL A 86 -8.26 -8.16 -20.97
C VAL A 86 -7.79 -9.26 -20.01
N PHE A 87 -7.97 -9.06 -18.70
CA PHE A 87 -7.56 -10.05 -17.70
C PHE A 87 -8.42 -11.32 -17.75
N GLY A 88 -9.72 -11.20 -18.06
CA GLY A 88 -10.62 -12.34 -18.19
C GLY A 88 -10.33 -13.22 -19.40
N VAL A 89 -9.92 -12.62 -20.53
CA VAL A 89 -9.62 -13.35 -21.78
C VAL A 89 -8.17 -13.84 -21.82
N SER A 90 -7.21 -13.00 -21.45
CA SER A 90 -5.78 -13.31 -21.58
C SER A 90 -5.21 -14.05 -20.36
N GLY A 91 -5.96 -14.09 -19.25
CA GLY A 91 -5.46 -14.58 -17.97
C GLY A 91 -4.47 -13.61 -17.30
N PRO A 92 -4.02 -13.89 -16.06
CA PRO A 92 -3.12 -13.01 -15.31
C PRO A 92 -1.78 -12.78 -15.99
N ASP A 93 -1.22 -13.81 -16.62
CA ASP A 93 0.12 -13.80 -17.23
C ASP A 93 0.07 -13.63 -18.77
N GLY A 94 -1.10 -13.34 -19.33
CA GLY A 94 -1.24 -13.13 -20.77
C GLY A 94 -0.54 -11.88 -21.25
N SER A 95 -0.07 -11.89 -22.51
CA SER A 95 0.68 -10.76 -23.10
C SER A 95 -0.04 -9.42 -22.99
N TRP A 96 -1.36 -9.40 -23.21
CA TRP A 96 -2.16 -8.18 -23.07
C TRP A 96 -2.32 -7.71 -21.62
N SER A 97 -2.45 -8.64 -20.68
CA SER A 97 -2.50 -8.36 -19.24
C SER A 97 -1.18 -7.78 -18.75
N LEU A 98 -0.06 -8.37 -19.15
CA LEU A 98 1.29 -7.86 -18.85
C LEU A 98 1.55 -6.51 -19.50
N LEU A 99 1.07 -6.29 -20.73
CA LEU A 99 1.15 -4.98 -21.39
C LEU A 99 0.38 -3.92 -20.60
N LEU A 100 -0.85 -4.20 -20.15
CA LEU A 100 -1.60 -3.26 -19.31
C LEU A 100 -0.90 -3.02 -17.97
N PHE A 101 -0.40 -4.06 -17.32
CA PHE A 101 0.34 -3.97 -16.05
C PHE A 101 1.58 -3.09 -16.20
N ASN A 102 2.44 -3.37 -17.18
CA ASN A 102 3.68 -2.62 -17.40
C ASN A 102 3.41 -1.19 -17.90
N SER A 103 2.37 -0.99 -18.71
CA SER A 103 2.09 0.34 -19.28
C SER A 103 1.37 1.25 -18.31
N VAL A 104 0.50 0.72 -17.45
CA VAL A 104 -0.32 1.51 -16.54
C VAL A 104 0.24 1.46 -15.12
N GLN A 105 0.31 0.28 -14.51
CA GLN A 105 0.69 0.16 -13.10
C GLN A 105 2.16 0.56 -12.87
N VAL A 106 3.09 -0.03 -13.63
CA VAL A 106 4.52 0.28 -13.49
C VAL A 106 4.80 1.75 -13.83
N SER A 107 4.13 2.31 -14.85
CA SER A 107 4.26 3.74 -15.17
C SER A 107 3.80 4.64 -14.03
N VAL A 108 2.63 4.36 -13.43
CA VAL A 108 2.13 5.14 -12.27
C VAL A 108 3.12 5.04 -11.10
N GLU A 109 3.59 3.84 -10.77
CA GLU A 109 4.61 3.64 -9.73
C GLU A 109 5.88 4.43 -10.02
N SER A 110 6.38 4.41 -11.27
CA SER A 110 7.57 5.16 -11.67
C SER A 110 7.40 6.67 -11.54
N THR A 111 6.23 7.22 -11.89
CA THR A 111 5.96 8.67 -11.74
C THR A 111 5.88 9.09 -10.28
N LEU A 112 5.30 8.26 -9.41
CA LEU A 112 5.28 8.49 -7.97
C LEU A 112 6.70 8.44 -7.37
N LEU A 113 7.53 7.47 -7.80
CA LEU A 113 8.93 7.38 -7.40
C LEU A 113 9.76 8.55 -7.93
N ALA A 114 9.49 9.02 -9.15
CA ALA A 114 10.14 10.20 -9.71
C ALA A 114 9.80 11.46 -8.90
N LEU A 115 8.52 11.67 -8.58
CA LEU A 115 8.09 12.77 -7.71
C LEU A 115 8.75 12.69 -6.34
N LEU A 116 8.77 11.49 -5.74
CA LEU A 116 9.44 11.25 -4.46
C LEU A 116 10.95 11.57 -4.56
N THR A 117 11.61 11.18 -5.63
CA THR A 117 13.04 11.47 -5.88
C THR A 117 13.30 12.97 -5.95
N VAL A 118 12.47 13.72 -6.70
CA VAL A 118 12.59 15.18 -6.79
C VAL A 118 12.35 15.85 -5.44
N VAL A 119 11.33 15.42 -4.69
CA VAL A 119 11.04 15.93 -3.34
C VAL A 119 12.20 15.65 -2.37
N LEU A 120 12.78 14.45 -2.42
CA LEU A 120 13.95 14.09 -1.61
C LEU A 120 15.19 14.89 -2.00
N ALA A 121 15.43 15.11 -3.30
CA ALA A 121 16.53 15.94 -3.77
C ALA A 121 16.37 17.40 -3.29
N TYR A 122 15.15 17.96 -3.38
CA TYR A 122 14.86 19.29 -2.84
C TYR A 122 15.05 19.36 -1.32
N ALA A 123 14.57 18.33 -0.59
CA ALA A 123 14.77 18.24 0.85
C ALA A 123 16.25 18.15 1.22
N ALA A 124 17.06 17.43 0.45
CA ALA A 124 18.51 17.34 0.63
C ALA A 124 19.19 18.71 0.47
N ILE A 125 18.88 19.43 -0.62
CA ILE A 125 19.40 20.80 -0.85
C ILE A 125 19.01 21.73 0.30
N ARG A 126 17.75 21.68 0.73
CA ARG A 126 17.28 22.46 1.88
C ARG A 126 18.02 22.09 3.17
N LEU A 127 18.36 20.82 3.36
CA LEU A 127 19.09 20.33 4.53
C LEU A 127 20.57 20.79 4.52
N PHE A 128 21.20 20.90 3.34
CA PHE A 128 22.57 21.41 3.18
C PHE A 128 22.72 22.89 3.53
N HIS A 129 21.66 23.67 3.41
CA HIS A 129 21.65 25.08 3.81
C HIS A 129 21.37 25.31 5.30
N LYS A 130 21.11 24.26 6.08
CA LYS A 130 20.90 24.35 7.54
C LYS A 130 22.18 24.00 8.30
N GLU A 131 22.26 24.38 9.57
CA GLU A 131 23.41 24.04 10.42
C GLU A 131 23.73 22.55 10.38
N VAL A 132 25.03 22.24 10.31
CA VAL A 132 25.56 20.88 10.16
C VAL A 132 25.35 20.11 11.46
N THR A 133 24.22 19.41 11.54
CA THR A 133 23.95 18.47 12.63
C THR A 133 24.51 17.09 12.28
N ARG A 134 24.68 16.22 13.30
CA ARG A 134 25.09 14.82 13.10
C ARG A 134 24.17 14.07 12.12
N ALA A 135 22.88 14.37 12.16
CA ALA A 135 21.89 13.80 11.23
C ALA A 135 22.09 14.29 9.78
N THR A 136 22.41 15.58 9.60
CA THR A 136 22.73 16.15 8.28
C THR A 136 23.96 15.48 7.66
N VAL A 137 25.01 15.24 8.45
CA VAL A 137 26.24 14.57 7.99
C VAL A 137 25.95 13.13 7.56
N LEU A 138 25.24 12.37 8.39
CA LEU A 138 24.90 10.98 8.07
C LEU A 138 24.03 10.88 6.81
N PHE A 139 23.03 11.77 6.67
CA PHE A 139 22.20 11.85 5.48
C PHE A 139 23.01 12.20 4.24
N MET A 140 23.90 13.21 4.33
CA MET A 140 24.78 13.62 3.23
C MET A 140 25.63 12.47 2.73
N LEU A 141 26.29 11.77 3.66
CA LEU A 141 27.19 10.67 3.33
C LEU A 141 26.43 9.53 2.65
N THR A 142 25.26 9.17 3.19
CA THR A 142 24.39 8.14 2.59
C THR A 142 23.90 8.55 1.20
N PHE A 143 23.46 9.80 1.05
CA PHE A 143 22.99 10.34 -0.24
C PHE A 143 24.09 10.31 -1.30
N LEU A 144 25.32 10.72 -0.97
CA LEU A 144 26.44 10.70 -1.90
C LEU A 144 26.83 9.27 -2.30
N ILE A 145 26.86 8.32 -1.36
CA ILE A 145 27.13 6.90 -1.67
C ILE A 145 26.09 6.36 -2.65
N VAL A 146 24.81 6.60 -2.40
CA VAL A 146 23.72 6.15 -3.27
C VAL A 146 23.79 6.82 -4.64
N LEU A 147 24.10 8.13 -4.69
CA LEU A 147 24.17 8.89 -5.93
C LEU A 147 25.35 8.44 -6.79
N VAL A 148 26.53 8.24 -6.21
CA VAL A 148 27.71 7.72 -6.93
C VAL A 148 27.49 6.27 -7.39
N SER A 149 26.84 5.44 -6.57
CA SER A 149 26.55 4.05 -6.93
C SER A 149 25.49 3.90 -8.03
N SER A 150 24.56 4.84 -8.15
CA SER A 150 23.44 4.79 -9.11
C SER A 150 23.67 5.60 -10.38
N ALA A 151 24.55 6.61 -10.35
CA ALA A 151 24.84 7.43 -11.52
C ALA A 151 25.62 6.62 -12.59
N PRO A 152 25.15 6.57 -13.85
CA PRO A 152 25.94 6.07 -14.95
C PRO A 152 27.03 7.09 -15.28
N LEU A 153 28.09 7.12 -14.45
CA LEU A 153 29.24 7.99 -14.63
C LEU A 153 29.99 7.55 -15.89
N PHE A 154 30.08 8.45 -16.87
CA PHE A 154 30.70 8.33 -18.19
C PHE A 154 31.92 7.36 -18.24
N GLY A 155 31.67 6.07 -18.48
CA GLY A 155 32.70 5.03 -18.69
C GLY A 155 33.30 4.37 -17.43
N LEU A 156 32.97 4.84 -16.22
CA LEU A 156 33.45 4.25 -14.95
C LEU A 156 32.56 3.12 -14.42
N SER A 157 31.40 2.91 -15.04
CA SER A 157 30.38 1.92 -14.64
C SER A 157 30.87 0.47 -14.62
N ASN A 158 31.99 0.17 -15.29
CA ASN A 158 32.51 -1.19 -15.45
C ASN A 158 33.66 -1.51 -14.49
N THR A 159 33.94 -0.63 -13.53
CA THR A 159 34.96 -0.92 -12.50
C THR A 159 34.41 -1.94 -11.47
N PRO A 160 35.15 -3.01 -11.14
CA PRO A 160 34.69 -4.07 -10.22
C PRO A 160 34.21 -3.55 -8.86
N LEU A 161 34.88 -2.51 -8.33
CA LEU A 161 34.54 -1.87 -7.06
C LEU A 161 33.16 -1.19 -7.06
N LEU A 162 32.78 -0.54 -8.17
CA LEU A 162 31.46 0.12 -8.26
C LEU A 162 30.33 -0.91 -8.44
N SER A 163 30.57 -2.02 -9.13
CA SER A 163 29.60 -3.11 -9.23
C SER A 163 29.36 -3.80 -7.88
N GLU A 164 30.42 -4.10 -7.11
CA GLU A 164 30.29 -4.70 -5.78
C GLU A 164 29.54 -3.78 -4.81
N LEU A 165 29.88 -2.48 -4.82
CA LEU A 165 29.19 -1.49 -3.99
C LEU A 165 27.70 -1.39 -4.34
N ARG A 166 27.36 -1.41 -5.64
CA ARG A 166 25.97 -1.38 -6.11
C ARG A 166 25.21 -2.64 -5.71
N GLU A 167 25.83 -3.81 -5.81
CA GLU A 167 25.23 -5.08 -5.39
C GLU A 167 25.04 -5.14 -3.87
N TRP A 168 26.00 -4.68 -3.08
CA TRP A 168 25.84 -4.55 -1.63
C TRP A 168 24.72 -3.58 -1.26
N LEU A 169 24.64 -2.44 -1.96
CA LEU A 169 23.59 -1.44 -1.73
C LEU A 169 22.19 -1.98 -2.10
N SER A 170 22.08 -2.72 -3.19
CA SER A 170 20.80 -3.29 -3.62
C SER A 170 20.36 -4.45 -2.73
N SER A 171 21.29 -5.29 -2.27
CA SER A 171 20.98 -6.49 -1.48
C SER A 171 20.79 -6.24 0.01
N VAL A 172 21.48 -5.26 0.59
CA VAL A 172 21.45 -5.02 2.05
C VAL A 172 20.60 -3.80 2.42
N PRO A 173 21.00 -2.52 2.21
CA PRO A 173 20.25 -1.38 2.74
C PRO A 173 18.90 -1.15 2.06
N ILE A 174 18.82 -1.32 0.72
CA ILE A 174 17.56 -1.11 -0.01
C ILE A 174 16.51 -2.15 0.41
N VAL A 175 16.89 -3.43 0.44
CA VAL A 175 16.02 -4.53 0.90
C VAL A 175 15.66 -4.35 2.39
N ALA A 176 16.60 -3.92 3.23
CA ALA A 176 16.32 -3.62 4.64
C ALA A 176 15.29 -2.49 4.78
N GLY A 177 15.40 -1.43 3.99
CA GLY A 177 14.43 -0.34 3.94
C GLY A 177 13.04 -0.80 3.50
N ALA A 178 12.96 -1.60 2.43
CA ALA A 178 11.71 -2.18 1.95
C ALA A 178 11.04 -3.07 3.02
N ARG A 179 11.82 -3.93 3.69
CA ARG A 179 11.33 -4.74 4.83
C ARG A 179 10.88 -3.87 6.00
N GLY A 180 11.61 -2.79 6.30
CA GLY A 180 11.23 -1.81 7.32
C GLY A 180 9.88 -1.16 7.04
N ILE A 181 9.61 -0.79 5.78
CA ILE A 181 8.30 -0.28 5.35
C ILE A 181 7.21 -1.33 5.54
N LEU A 182 7.45 -2.58 5.12
CA LEU A 182 6.49 -3.68 5.30
C LEU A 182 6.16 -3.92 6.77
N ILE A 183 7.17 -3.92 7.65
CA ILE A 183 6.99 -4.03 9.09
C ILE A 183 6.20 -2.83 9.62
N GLY A 184 6.53 -1.62 9.20
CA GLY A 184 5.82 -0.41 9.60
C GLY A 184 4.33 -0.43 9.21
N VAL A 185 4.02 -0.86 7.99
CA VAL A 185 2.64 -1.03 7.53
C VAL A 185 1.93 -2.11 8.36
N ALA A 186 2.56 -3.25 8.59
CA ALA A 186 2.00 -4.32 9.42
C ALA A 186 1.70 -3.84 10.84
N LEU A 187 2.64 -3.14 11.48
CA LEU A 187 2.45 -2.54 12.81
C LEU A 187 1.34 -1.48 12.81
N GLY A 188 1.23 -0.67 11.75
CA GLY A 188 0.14 0.30 11.59
C GLY A 188 -1.23 -0.36 11.53
N VAL A 189 -1.36 -1.45 10.76
CA VAL A 189 -2.60 -2.25 10.69
C VAL A 189 -2.92 -2.90 12.04
N LEU A 190 -1.91 -3.47 12.72
CA LEU A 190 -2.08 -4.03 14.07
C LEU A 190 -2.52 -2.97 15.08
N ALA A 191 -1.94 -1.77 15.04
CA ALA A 191 -2.31 -0.67 15.92
C ALA A 191 -3.76 -0.23 15.69
N ALA A 192 -4.20 -0.14 14.43
CA ALA A 192 -5.60 0.14 14.09
C ALA A 192 -6.54 -0.96 14.63
N GLY A 193 -6.18 -2.24 14.45
CA GLY A 193 -6.94 -3.36 14.99
C GLY A 193 -7.03 -3.35 16.53
N LEU A 194 -5.92 -3.06 17.21
CA LEU A 194 -5.85 -2.94 18.67
C LEU A 194 -6.71 -1.79 19.19
N ARG A 195 -6.75 -0.63 18.52
CA ARG A 195 -7.62 0.47 18.91
C ARG A 195 -9.10 0.10 18.85
N ILE A 196 -9.49 -0.69 17.85
CA ILE A 196 -10.86 -1.22 17.74
C ILE A 196 -11.12 -2.23 18.88
N LEU A 197 -10.18 -3.15 19.14
CA LEU A 197 -10.28 -4.16 20.22
C LEU A 197 -10.39 -3.53 21.62
N MET A 198 -9.61 -2.48 21.88
CA MET A 198 -9.67 -1.73 23.15
C MET A 198 -10.89 -0.79 23.20
N GLY A 199 -11.65 -0.72 22.11
CA GLY A 199 -12.87 0.07 22.01
C GLY A 199 -12.67 1.58 22.00
N VAL A 200 -11.46 2.02 21.64
CA VAL A 200 -11.11 3.43 21.42
C VAL A 200 -11.76 3.92 20.14
N ASP A 201 -11.65 3.14 19.06
CA ASP A 201 -12.27 3.43 17.77
C ASP A 201 -13.58 2.63 17.61
N ARG A 202 -14.69 3.32 17.32
CA ARG A 202 -16.04 2.73 17.23
C ARG A 202 -16.65 2.87 15.83
N PRO A 203 -16.29 2.02 14.87
CA PRO A 203 -16.75 2.14 13.48
C PRO A 203 -18.28 1.95 13.31
N TYR A 204 -18.92 1.24 14.24
CA TYR A 204 -20.35 0.87 14.16
C TYR A 204 -21.27 1.77 15.01
N GLY A 205 -20.74 2.83 15.62
CA GLY A 205 -21.49 3.74 16.49
C GLY A 205 -22.08 4.92 15.74
N ARG A 206 -23.15 4.70 14.97
CA ARG A 206 -24.12 5.74 14.63
C ARG A 206 -25.51 5.31 15.06
#